data_AF-A0A2E1H588-F1
#
_entry.id   AF-A0A2E1H588-F1
#
_cell.length_a   1.000
_cell.length_b   1.000
_cell.length_c   1.000
_cell.angle_alpha   90.00
_cell.angle_beta   90.00
_cell.angle_gamma   90.00
#
_symmetry.space_group_name_H-M   'P 1'
#
loop_
_entity.id
_entity.type
_entity.pdbx_description
1 polymer ?
#
loop_
_entity_poly.entity_id
_entity_poly.type
_entity_poly.pdbx_seq_one_letter_code
_entity_poly.pdbx_strand_id
1 'polypeptide(L)'
;MAESSLHQGTAIAAGFGIGKVFIALTSEKNVPLRHIDAGESEAVWQLLDTARCATIKQLQVIRESTTEIVGASEAAIYLTQIAVLEDPDALSRIRSWVFDDLYAPESAVQAYIDFMRKQFAAMDQAGMRDMSADFTDPWVLVLREMSAEDIEHAQGDSISSMILVADELTPTLVARYPHKKIAGIVATRGGR
;
A
#
# COMPACT_ATOMS: atom_id res chain seq x y z
N MET A 1 0.55 13.61 22.80
CA MET A 1 -0.25 12.59 23.52
C MET A 1 -1.17 11.98 22.48
N ALA A 2 -1.13 10.67 22.23
CA ALA A 2 -2.01 10.06 21.23
C ALA A 2 -3.47 10.24 21.66
N GLU A 3 -4.31 10.79 20.80
CA GLU A 3 -5.74 10.90 21.08
C GLU A 3 -6.36 9.51 21.01
N SER A 4 -7.17 9.17 22.01
CA SER A 4 -7.84 7.87 22.07
C SER A 4 -9.17 7.98 21.34
N SER A 5 -9.33 7.26 20.23
CA SER A 5 -10.60 7.17 19.50
C SER A 5 -11.38 5.91 19.88
N LEU A 6 -12.71 6.02 19.95
CA LEU A 6 -13.61 4.90 20.23
C LEU A 6 -14.52 4.67 19.03
N HIS A 7 -14.45 3.46 18.46
CA HIS A 7 -15.27 3.05 17.32
C HIS A 7 -16.25 1.94 17.74
N GLN A 8 -17.53 2.08 17.38
CA GLN A 8 -18.54 1.04 17.60
C GLN A 8 -18.68 0.16 16.35
N GLY A 9 -18.83 -1.15 16.56
CA GLY A 9 -19.00 -2.14 15.50
C GLY A 9 -19.96 -3.26 15.88
N THR A 10 -20.14 -4.22 14.98
CA THR A 10 -20.95 -5.43 15.24
C THR A 10 -20.06 -6.52 15.80
N ALA A 11 -20.40 -7.04 16.99
CA ALA A 11 -19.64 -8.12 17.61
C ALA A 11 -19.91 -9.46 16.90
N ILE A 12 -18.84 -10.10 16.41
CA ILE A 12 -18.88 -11.44 15.79
C ILE A 12 -18.43 -12.53 16.76
N ALA A 13 -17.38 -12.26 17.55
CA ALA A 13 -16.85 -13.16 18.57
C ALA A 13 -16.68 -12.42 19.90
N ALA A 14 -16.90 -13.11 21.02
CA ALA A 14 -16.72 -12.56 22.35
C ALA A 14 -15.24 -12.62 22.78
N GLY A 15 -14.76 -11.56 23.44
CA GLY A 15 -13.41 -11.50 23.99
C GLY A 15 -12.86 -10.07 24.05
N PHE A 16 -11.71 -9.91 24.71
CA PHE A 16 -10.93 -8.68 24.69
C PHE A 16 -9.52 -8.99 24.15
N GLY A 17 -9.12 -8.25 23.12
CA GLY A 17 -7.80 -8.35 22.51
C GLY A 17 -7.03 -7.04 22.69
N ILE A 18 -5.76 -7.13 23.07
CA ILE A 18 -4.84 -6.00 23.13
C ILE A 18 -3.59 -6.37 22.33
N GLY A 19 -3.20 -5.52 21.39
CA GLY A 19 -2.03 -5.75 20.54
C GLY A 19 -1.75 -4.56 19.65
N LYS A 20 -0.62 -4.63 18.94
CA LYS A 20 -0.27 -3.61 17.93
C LYS A 20 -1.22 -3.71 16.74
N VAL A 21 -1.67 -2.58 16.21
CA VAL A 21 -2.54 -2.55 15.03
C VAL A 21 -1.73 -2.90 13.78
N PHE A 22 -2.25 -3.83 12.99
CA PHE A 22 -1.76 -4.22 11.68
C PHE A 22 -2.87 -4.05 10.66
N ILE A 23 -2.63 -3.27 9.61
CA ILE A 23 -3.67 -2.99 8.63
C ILE A 23 -3.42 -3.83 7.39
N ALA A 24 -4.32 -4.78 7.15
CA ALA A 24 -4.19 -5.76 6.09
C ALA A 24 -4.88 -5.27 4.83
N LEU A 25 -4.11 -5.13 3.74
CA LEU A 25 -4.63 -4.77 2.44
C LEU A 25 -5.32 -5.97 1.79
N THR A 26 -6.62 -5.82 1.54
CA THR A 26 -7.51 -6.88 1.06
C THR A 26 -7.48 -7.08 -0.44
N SER A 27 -7.20 -6.01 -1.19
CA SER A 27 -6.90 -6.06 -2.61
C SER A 27 -6.19 -4.78 -3.05
N GLU A 28 -5.36 -4.87 -4.08
CA GLU A 28 -4.76 -3.72 -4.76
C GLU A 28 -5.77 -2.84 -5.52
N LYS A 29 -7.04 -3.25 -5.54
CA LYS A 29 -8.08 -2.60 -6.35
C LYS A 29 -9.07 -1.76 -5.55
N ASN A 30 -9.01 -1.78 -4.22
CA ASN A 30 -9.90 -1.00 -3.35
C ASN A 30 -9.23 -0.74 -2.01
N VAL A 31 -8.18 0.09 -2.01
CA VAL A 31 -7.62 0.61 -0.76
C VAL A 31 -8.60 1.66 -0.22
N PRO A 32 -9.25 1.45 0.94
CA PRO A 32 -10.19 2.43 1.49
C PRO A 32 -9.43 3.69 1.90
N LEU A 33 -10.05 4.86 1.70
CA LEU A 33 -9.48 6.12 2.17
C LEU A 33 -9.41 6.11 3.69
N ARG A 34 -8.19 6.18 4.22
CA ARG A 34 -7.90 6.25 5.65
C ARG A 34 -7.07 7.48 5.97
N HIS A 35 -7.24 7.95 7.19
CA HIS A 35 -6.48 9.05 7.75
C HIS A 35 -5.61 8.55 8.89
N ILE A 36 -4.49 9.23 9.10
CA ILE A 36 -3.55 9.04 10.21
C ILE A 36 -3.68 10.19 11.20
N ASP A 37 -3.10 10.04 12.38
CA ASP A 37 -2.94 11.16 13.29
C ASP A 37 -1.83 12.09 12.78
N ALA A 38 -1.95 13.40 13.03
CA ALA A 38 -0.97 14.41 12.59
C ALA A 38 0.46 14.16 13.11
N GLY A 39 0.61 13.40 14.20
CA GLY A 39 1.91 13.00 14.75
C GLY A 39 2.59 11.86 13.99
N GLU A 40 1.89 11.19 13.07
CA GLU A 40 2.35 9.98 12.39
C GLU A 40 2.89 10.27 10.97
N SER A 41 2.67 11.48 10.42
CA SER A 41 2.98 11.81 9.02
C SER A 41 4.42 11.53 8.62
N GLU A 42 5.40 11.82 9.48
CA GLU A 42 6.82 11.56 9.17
C GLU A 42 7.15 10.06 9.12
N ALA A 43 6.62 9.27 10.08
CA ALA A 43 6.84 7.83 10.11
C ALA A 43 6.17 7.14 8.92
N VAL A 44 4.96 7.59 8.58
CA VAL A 44 4.19 7.11 7.42
C VAL A 44 4.89 7.45 6.10
N TRP A 45 5.43 8.66 5.99
CA TRP A 45 6.22 9.06 4.82
C TRP A 45 7.48 8.21 4.65
N GLN A 46 8.19 7.91 5.74
CA GLN A 46 9.37 7.06 5.70
C GLN A 46 9.05 5.62 5.28
N LEU A 47 7.91 5.06 5.73
CA LEU A 47 7.46 3.73 5.31
C LEU A 47 7.19 3.70 3.80
N LEU A 48 6.46 4.69 3.30
CA LEU A 48 6.17 4.82 1.87
C LEU A 48 7.46 4.97 1.05
N ASP A 49 8.37 5.85 1.47
CA ASP A 49 9.62 6.08 0.76
C ASP A 49 10.54 4.85 0.77
N THR A 50 10.53 4.10 1.87
CA THR A 50 11.27 2.83 1.99
C THR A 50 10.74 1.80 0.99
N ALA A 51 9.43 1.57 0.96
CA ALA A 51 8.80 0.65 0.03
C ALA A 51 8.99 1.07 -1.44
N ARG A 52 8.93 2.38 -1.72
CA ARG A 52 9.23 2.94 -3.03
C ARG A 52 10.67 2.65 -3.46
N CYS A 53 11.64 2.92 -2.59
CA CYS A 53 13.05 2.64 -2.85
C CYS A 53 13.34 1.14 -3.04
N ALA A 54 12.68 0.28 -2.27
CA ALA A 54 12.77 -1.18 -2.44
C ALA A 54 12.20 -1.61 -3.80
N THR A 55 11.03 -1.08 -4.18
CA THR A 55 10.41 -1.32 -5.50
C THR A 55 11.33 -0.89 -6.64
N ILE A 56 11.97 0.30 -6.56
CA ILE A 56 12.93 0.76 -7.57
C ILE A 56 14.09 -0.23 -7.72
N LYS A 57 14.65 -0.72 -6.62
CA LYS A 57 15.73 -1.72 -6.66
C LYS A 57 15.27 -3.02 -7.32
N GLN A 58 14.06 -3.50 -7.01
CA GLN A 58 13.49 -4.68 -7.65
C GLN A 58 13.35 -4.48 -9.16
N LEU A 59 12.82 -3.34 -9.60
CA LEU A 59 12.68 -3.00 -11.03
C LEU A 59 14.03 -2.90 -11.73
N GLN A 60 15.08 -2.38 -11.07
CA GLN A 60 16.44 -2.34 -11.60
C GLN A 60 16.98 -3.76 -11.87
N VAL A 61 16.80 -4.69 -10.92
CA VAL A 61 17.22 -6.09 -11.08
C VAL A 61 16.46 -6.77 -12.22
N ILE A 62 15.14 -6.56 -12.30
CA ILE A 62 14.32 -7.13 -13.38
C ILE A 62 14.75 -6.58 -14.74
N ARG A 63 15.06 -5.27 -14.82
CA ARG A 63 15.56 -4.63 -16.04
C ARG A 63 16.88 -5.23 -16.49
N GLU A 64 17.84 -5.39 -15.58
CA GLU A 64 19.15 -5.98 -15.87
C GLU A 64 19.01 -7.41 -16.40
N SER A 65 18.24 -8.24 -15.71
CA SER A 65 17.96 -9.62 -16.14
C SER A 65 17.25 -9.67 -17.50
N THR A 66 16.28 -8.78 -17.74
CA THR A 66 15.57 -8.71 -19.03
C THR A 66 16.50 -8.27 -20.17
N THR A 67 17.42 -7.35 -19.89
CA THR A 67 18.42 -6.87 -20.86
C THR A 67 19.34 -8.01 -21.29
N GLU A 68 19.76 -8.85 -20.35
CA GLU A 68 20.65 -10.00 -20.61
C GLU A 68 19.94 -11.14 -21.38
N ILE A 69 18.68 -11.44 -21.02
CA ILE A 69 17.97 -12.61 -21.53
C ILE A 69 17.24 -12.32 -22.85
N VAL A 70 16.62 -11.13 -22.97
CA VAL A 70 15.71 -10.79 -24.06
C VAL A 70 16.29 -9.70 -24.94
N GLY A 71 16.77 -8.62 -24.32
CA GLY A 71 17.36 -7.48 -25.02
C GLY A 71 17.02 -6.13 -24.40
N ALA A 72 17.79 -5.11 -24.79
CA ALA A 72 17.64 -3.75 -24.26
C ALA A 72 16.32 -3.08 -24.66
N SER A 73 15.73 -3.46 -25.80
CA SER A 73 14.47 -2.89 -26.28
C SER A 73 13.32 -3.29 -25.36
N GLU A 74 13.26 -4.56 -24.98
CA GLU A 74 12.23 -5.12 -24.10
C GLU A 74 12.42 -4.67 -22.64
N ALA A 75 13.65 -4.42 -22.22
CA ALA A 75 13.94 -3.88 -20.88
C ALA A 75 13.60 -2.38 -20.72
N ALA A 76 13.38 -1.64 -21.82
CA ALA A 76 13.17 -0.19 -21.79
C ALA A 76 11.92 0.23 -21.02
N ILE A 77 10.90 -0.62 -20.96
CA ILE A 77 9.67 -0.37 -20.19
C ILE A 77 9.95 -0.09 -18.71
N TYR A 78 10.92 -0.80 -18.13
CA TYR A 78 11.29 -0.64 -16.72
C TYR A 78 11.99 0.70 -16.45
N LEU A 79 12.62 1.32 -17.46
CA LEU A 79 13.17 2.67 -17.31
C LEU A 79 12.07 3.69 -17.08
N THR A 80 10.98 3.60 -17.85
CA THR A 80 9.81 4.45 -17.66
C THR A 80 9.19 4.22 -16.30
N GLN A 81 9.02 2.96 -15.89
CA GLN A 81 8.46 2.63 -14.58
C GLN A 81 9.30 3.16 -13.41
N ILE A 82 10.63 3.07 -13.49
CA ILE A 82 11.53 3.66 -12.49
C ILE A 82 11.41 5.18 -12.48
N ALA A 83 11.43 5.83 -13.65
CA ALA A 83 11.31 7.28 -13.76
C ALA A 83 9.99 7.80 -13.16
N VAL A 84 8.89 7.04 -13.32
CA VAL A 84 7.59 7.35 -12.70
C VAL A 84 7.67 7.34 -11.17
N LEU A 85 8.42 6.41 -10.56
CA LEU A 85 8.61 6.34 -9.11
C LEU A 85 9.61 7.37 -8.58
N GLU A 86 10.40 8.00 -9.44
CA GLU A 86 11.39 9.04 -9.12
C GLU A 86 10.88 10.45 -9.43
N ASP A 87 9.69 10.58 -10.02
CA ASP A 87 9.11 11.87 -10.42
C ASP A 87 8.89 12.78 -9.19
N PRO A 88 9.58 13.93 -9.11
CA PRO A 88 9.45 14.85 -7.97
C PRO A 88 8.04 15.44 -7.84
N ASP A 89 7.29 15.58 -8.94
CA ASP A 89 5.92 16.10 -8.89
C ASP A 89 4.96 15.06 -8.30
N ALA A 90 5.16 13.79 -8.64
CA ALA A 90 4.45 12.67 -8.02
C ALA A 90 4.73 12.61 -6.51
N LEU A 91 6.00 12.66 -6.13
CA LEU A 91 6.42 12.63 -4.73
C LEU A 91 5.88 13.83 -3.94
N SER A 92 5.95 15.03 -4.51
CA SER A 92 5.44 16.22 -3.85
C SER A 92 3.93 16.15 -3.61
N ARG A 93 3.17 15.63 -4.58
CA ARG A 93 1.70 15.47 -4.46
C ARG A 93 1.33 14.39 -3.44
N ILE A 94 2.01 13.25 -3.45
CA ILE A 94 1.77 12.18 -2.47
C ILE A 94 2.14 12.69 -1.07
N ARG A 95 3.23 13.44 -0.96
CA ARG A 95 3.66 14.05 0.31
C ARG A 95 2.62 15.04 0.83
N SER A 96 2.04 15.91 -0.01
CA SER A 96 0.98 16.81 0.47
C SER A 96 -0.22 16.03 1.01
N TRP A 97 -0.60 14.92 0.39
CA TRP A 97 -1.69 14.09 0.92
C TRP A 97 -1.37 13.48 2.28
N VAL A 98 -0.12 13.08 2.54
CA VAL A 98 0.29 12.53 3.84
C VAL A 98 0.38 13.61 4.93
N PHE A 99 0.90 14.80 4.60
CA PHE A 99 1.19 15.83 5.60
C PHE A 99 0.05 16.85 5.78
N ASP A 100 -0.66 17.20 4.72
CA ASP A 100 -1.70 18.23 4.75
C ASP A 100 -3.09 17.59 4.92
N ASP A 101 -3.38 16.54 4.14
CA ASP A 101 -4.66 15.83 4.19
C ASP A 101 -4.65 14.63 5.14
N LEU A 102 -3.53 14.35 5.79
CA LEU A 102 -3.35 13.26 6.76
C LEU A 102 -3.74 11.88 6.22
N TYR A 103 -3.49 11.62 4.94
CA TYR A 103 -3.76 10.31 4.36
C TYR A 103 -2.76 9.28 4.90
N ALA A 104 -3.30 8.10 5.22
CA ALA A 104 -2.51 6.92 5.51
C ALA A 104 -1.66 6.50 4.27
N PRO A 105 -0.56 5.76 4.43
CA PRO A 105 0.45 5.60 3.36
C PRO A 105 -0.14 4.97 2.10
N GLU A 106 -0.86 3.85 2.26
CA GLU A 106 -1.56 3.21 1.15
C GLU A 106 -2.64 4.09 0.53
N SER A 107 -3.29 4.94 1.33
CA SER A 107 -4.35 5.84 0.87
C SER A 107 -3.79 6.95 -0.01
N ALA A 108 -2.62 7.50 0.34
CA ALA A 108 -1.92 8.50 -0.48
C ALA A 108 -1.45 7.92 -1.83
N VAL A 109 -0.92 6.69 -1.83
CA VAL A 109 -0.52 6.01 -3.07
C VAL A 109 -1.75 5.65 -3.93
N GLN A 110 -2.83 5.14 -3.31
CA GLN A 110 -4.06 4.85 -4.04
C GLN A 110 -4.68 6.12 -4.65
N ALA A 111 -4.69 7.23 -3.90
CA ALA A 111 -5.16 8.51 -4.40
C ALA A 111 -4.35 8.98 -5.62
N TYR A 112 -3.03 8.73 -5.64
CA TYR A 112 -2.18 9.02 -6.79
C TYR A 112 -2.55 8.16 -8.01
N ILE A 113 -2.70 6.85 -7.81
CA ILE A 113 -3.13 5.92 -8.86
C ILE A 113 -4.45 6.36 -9.48
N ASP A 114 -5.44 6.70 -8.64
CA ASP A 114 -6.76 7.13 -9.10
C ASP A 114 -6.72 8.50 -9.78
N PHE A 115 -5.87 9.42 -9.31
CA PHE A 115 -5.60 10.68 -9.97
C PHE A 115 -5.04 10.44 -11.38
N MET A 116 -4.02 9.60 -11.52
CA MET A 116 -3.40 9.28 -12.81
C MET A 116 -4.38 8.60 -13.76
N ARG A 117 -5.14 7.61 -13.29
CA ARG A 117 -6.20 6.96 -14.09
C ARG A 117 -7.23 7.95 -14.61
N LYS A 118 -7.66 8.92 -13.79
CA LYS A 118 -8.59 9.97 -14.21
C LYS A 118 -7.96 10.90 -15.26
N GLN A 119 -6.69 11.29 -15.10
CA GLN A 119 -5.98 12.09 -16.09
C GLN A 119 -5.91 11.37 -17.44
N PHE A 120 -5.48 10.11 -17.46
CA PHE A 120 -5.41 9.33 -18.71
C PHE A 120 -6.77 9.04 -19.31
N ALA A 121 -7.82 8.80 -18.50
CA ALA A 121 -9.17 8.59 -19.01
C ALA A 121 -9.75 9.85 -19.69
N ALA A 122 -9.35 11.04 -19.26
CA ALA A 122 -9.75 12.31 -19.87
C ALA A 122 -9.02 12.60 -21.19
N MET A 123 -7.93 11.89 -21.49
CA MET A 123 -7.17 12.05 -22.72
C MET A 123 -7.75 11.11 -23.79
N ASP A 124 -8.55 11.67 -24.71
CA ASP A 124 -9.39 10.95 -25.68
C ASP A 124 -8.60 10.29 -26.86
N GLN A 125 -7.39 9.79 -26.61
CA GLN A 125 -6.57 9.10 -27.60
C GLN A 125 -6.44 7.62 -27.26
N ALA A 126 -6.82 6.74 -28.20
CA ALA A 126 -6.90 5.29 -28.02
C ALA A 126 -5.60 4.65 -27.49
N GLY A 127 -4.42 5.23 -27.77
CA GLY A 127 -3.13 4.72 -27.28
C GLY A 127 -2.75 5.14 -25.86
N MET A 128 -3.38 6.16 -25.27
CA MET A 128 -3.02 6.65 -23.93
C MET A 128 -3.65 5.85 -22.79
N ARG A 129 -4.73 5.11 -23.07
CA ARG A 129 -5.31 4.16 -22.11
C ARG A 129 -4.39 2.96 -21.88
N ASP A 130 -3.75 2.48 -22.93
CA ASP A 130 -2.81 1.36 -22.86
C ASP A 130 -1.54 1.76 -22.09
N MET A 131 -1.09 3.01 -22.22
CA MET A 131 0.06 3.55 -21.48
C MET A 131 -0.26 3.86 -20.01
N SER A 132 -1.53 3.95 -19.61
CA SER A 132 -1.89 4.28 -18.22
C SER A 132 -1.34 3.27 -17.21
N ALA A 133 -1.27 1.99 -17.61
CA ALA A 133 -0.70 0.92 -16.80
C ALA A 133 0.79 1.18 -16.48
N ASP A 134 1.58 1.64 -17.46
CA ASP A 134 3.01 1.93 -17.25
C ASP A 134 3.25 3.02 -16.19
N PHE A 135 2.26 3.91 -15.99
CA PHE A 135 2.32 4.97 -14.99
C PHE A 135 1.67 4.60 -13.66
N THR A 136 0.76 3.61 -13.61
CA THR A 136 0.09 3.21 -12.37
C THR A 136 0.62 1.93 -11.75
N ASP A 137 1.07 0.99 -12.55
CA ASP A 137 1.54 -0.33 -12.11
C ASP A 137 2.76 -0.24 -11.18
N PRO A 138 3.74 0.67 -11.38
CA PRO A 138 4.84 0.84 -10.44
C PRO A 138 4.35 1.21 -9.04
N TRP A 139 3.33 2.07 -8.94
CA TRP A 139 2.72 2.45 -7.66
C TRP A 139 1.91 1.31 -7.02
N VAL A 140 1.32 0.43 -7.83
CA VAL A 140 0.71 -0.82 -7.33
C VAL A 140 1.78 -1.74 -6.74
N LEU A 141 2.97 -1.80 -7.33
CA LEU A 141 4.09 -2.55 -6.73
C LEU A 141 4.53 -1.93 -5.40
N VAL A 142 4.55 -0.60 -5.27
CA VAL A 142 4.81 0.06 -3.98
C VAL A 142 3.78 -0.32 -2.91
N LEU A 143 2.49 -0.39 -3.26
CA LEU A 143 1.44 -0.88 -2.34
C LEU A 143 1.70 -2.33 -1.89
N ARG A 144 2.14 -3.20 -2.81
CA ARG A 144 2.49 -4.59 -2.49
C ARG A 144 3.69 -4.68 -1.57
N GLU A 145 4.71 -3.87 -1.82
CA GLU A 145 5.93 -3.84 -1.02
C GLU A 145 5.63 -3.43 0.43
N MET A 146 4.83 -2.37 0.63
CA MET A 146 4.36 -1.99 1.97
C MET A 146 3.59 -3.13 2.66
N SER A 147 2.71 -3.82 1.93
CA SER A 147 1.99 -4.97 2.48
C SER A 147 2.91 -6.15 2.85
N ALA A 148 3.98 -6.38 2.09
CA ALA A 148 4.92 -7.45 2.36
C ALA A 148 5.74 -7.13 3.63
N GLU A 149 6.23 -5.90 3.73
CA GLU A 149 6.94 -5.40 4.92
C GLU A 149 6.06 -5.48 6.17
N ASP A 150 4.77 -5.16 6.06
CA ASP A 150 3.79 -5.31 7.15
C ASP A 150 3.64 -6.78 7.58
N ILE A 151 3.59 -7.71 6.62
CA ILE A 151 3.50 -9.16 6.91
C ILE A 151 4.78 -9.66 7.59
N GLU A 152 5.95 -9.26 7.10
CA GLU A 152 7.23 -9.62 7.69
C GLU A 152 7.36 -9.09 9.13
N HIS A 153 6.99 -7.83 9.36
CA HIS A 153 6.93 -7.24 10.69
C HIS A 153 5.95 -8.00 11.60
N ALA A 154 4.77 -8.36 11.09
CA ALA A 154 3.78 -9.14 11.82
C ALA A 154 4.29 -10.55 12.21
N GLN A 155 5.16 -11.13 11.39
CA GLN A 155 5.77 -12.44 11.65
C GLN A 155 6.97 -12.36 12.60
N GLY A 156 7.63 -11.21 12.73
CA GLY A 156 8.80 -11.00 13.59
C GLY A 156 8.59 -11.35 15.08
N ASP A 157 9.66 -11.82 15.73
CA ASP A 157 9.63 -12.31 17.12
C ASP A 157 9.38 -11.22 18.17
N SER A 158 9.58 -9.95 17.82
CA SER A 158 9.36 -8.81 18.74
C SER A 158 7.89 -8.53 19.03
N ILE A 159 6.96 -9.11 18.26
CA ILE A 159 5.52 -8.87 18.39
C ILE A 159 4.86 -10.04 19.09
N SER A 160 4.40 -9.79 20.31
CA SER A 160 3.69 -10.78 21.13
C SER A 160 2.21 -10.90 20.78
N SER A 161 1.55 -9.79 20.42
CA SER A 161 0.13 -9.75 20.05
C SER A 161 -0.21 -8.65 19.04
N MET A 162 -1.14 -8.92 18.12
CA MET A 162 -1.60 -8.00 17.09
C MET A 162 -3.12 -7.89 17.02
N ILE A 163 -3.61 -6.71 16.61
CA ILE A 163 -4.98 -6.47 16.18
C ILE A 163 -4.97 -6.30 14.66
N LEU A 164 -5.59 -7.24 13.95
CA LEU A 164 -5.68 -7.19 12.48
C LEU A 164 -6.86 -6.29 12.08
N VAL A 165 -6.61 -5.25 11.29
CA VAL A 165 -7.63 -4.35 10.76
C VAL A 165 -7.68 -4.51 9.25
N ALA A 166 -8.84 -4.75 8.66
CA ALA A 166 -8.96 -4.96 7.22
C ALA A 166 -10.23 -4.30 6.67
N ASP A 167 -10.29 -4.04 5.35
CA ASP A 167 -11.57 -3.61 4.78
C ASP A 167 -12.60 -4.75 4.76
N GLU A 168 -12.17 -5.94 4.38
CA GLU A 168 -12.95 -7.17 4.23
C GLU A 168 -12.12 -8.39 4.65
N LEU A 169 -12.68 -9.25 5.50
CA LEU A 169 -11.98 -10.46 5.91
C LEU A 169 -12.19 -11.58 4.90
N THR A 170 -11.19 -11.82 4.05
CA THR A 170 -11.14 -13.02 3.21
C THR A 170 -10.31 -14.12 3.87
N PRO A 171 -10.65 -15.42 3.70
CA PRO A 171 -9.83 -16.52 4.22
C PRO A 171 -8.36 -16.43 3.78
N THR A 172 -8.13 -15.98 2.55
CA THR A 172 -6.78 -15.78 1.99
C THR A 172 -6.00 -14.69 2.73
N LEU A 173 -6.66 -13.61 3.18
CA LEU A 173 -6.02 -12.55 3.94
C LEU A 173 -5.60 -13.05 5.32
N VAL A 174 -6.53 -13.67 6.05
CA VAL A 174 -6.28 -14.12 7.43
C VAL A 174 -5.17 -15.18 7.47
N ALA A 175 -5.10 -16.05 6.46
CA ALA A 175 -4.07 -17.09 6.36
C ALA A 175 -2.63 -16.55 6.19
N ARG A 176 -2.43 -15.28 5.79
CA ARG A 176 -1.09 -14.67 5.64
C ARG A 176 -0.47 -14.26 6.97
N TYR A 177 -1.29 -14.07 7.99
CA TYR A 177 -0.85 -13.59 9.30
C TYR A 177 -0.71 -14.75 10.28
N PRO A 178 0.27 -14.69 11.21
CA PRO A 178 0.48 -15.74 12.18
C PRO A 178 -0.68 -15.80 13.18
N HIS A 179 -1.63 -16.72 12.96
CA HIS A 179 -2.86 -16.87 13.77
C HIS A 179 -2.64 -16.82 15.28
N LYS A 180 -1.55 -17.39 15.79
CA LYS A 180 -1.23 -17.41 17.23
C LYS A 180 -0.92 -16.02 17.82
N LYS A 181 -0.53 -15.06 16.98
CA LYS A 181 -0.23 -13.68 17.39
C LYS A 181 -1.47 -12.78 17.27
N ILE A 182 -2.52 -13.19 16.58
CA ILE A 182 -3.74 -12.38 16.39
C ILE A 182 -4.57 -12.41 17.68
N ALA A 183 -4.58 -11.29 18.40
CA ALA A 183 -5.37 -11.09 19.61
C ALA A 183 -6.77 -10.51 19.32
N GLY A 184 -6.98 -9.93 18.14
CA GLY A 184 -8.27 -9.38 17.72
C GLY A 184 -8.30 -9.07 16.23
N ILE A 185 -9.51 -8.98 15.69
CA ILE A 185 -9.74 -8.65 14.28
C ILE A 185 -10.85 -7.60 14.21
N VAL A 186 -10.63 -6.56 13.40
CA VAL A 186 -11.61 -5.52 13.08
C VAL A 186 -11.73 -5.42 11.56
N ALA A 187 -12.95 -5.38 11.03
CA ALA A 187 -13.16 -5.16 9.62
C ALA A 187 -14.29 -4.15 9.35
N THR A 188 -14.16 -3.31 8.33
CA THR A 188 -15.23 -2.38 7.91
C THR A 188 -16.36 -3.08 7.19
N ARG A 189 -16.08 -4.21 6.52
CA ARG A 189 -17.02 -5.04 5.77
C ARG A 189 -16.83 -6.51 6.15
N GLY A 190 -17.92 -7.26 6.20
CA GLY A 190 -17.88 -8.69 6.49
C GLY A 190 -19.26 -9.32 6.53
N GLY A 191 -19.31 -10.63 6.26
CA GLY A 191 -20.49 -11.48 6.41
C GLY A 191 -20.44 -12.26 7.73
N ARG A 192 -21.63 -12.65 8.20
CA ARG A 192 -21.83 -13.55 9.35
C ARG A 192 -21.11 -14.89 9.18
#